data_AF-A0A7S1V1R2-F1
#
_entry.id   AF-A0A7S1V1R2-F1
#
_cell.length_a   1.000
_cell.length_b   1.000
_cell.length_c   1.000
_cell.angle_alpha   90.00
_cell.angle_beta   90.00
_cell.angle_gamma   90.00
#
_symmetry.space_group_name_H-M   'P 1'
#
loop_
_entity.id
_entity.type
_entity.pdbx_description
1 polymer ?
#
loop_
_entity_poly.entity_id
_entity_poly.type
_entity_poly.pdbx_seq_one_letter_code
_entity_poly.pdbx_strand_id
1 'polypeptide(L)'
;RHDGQRRLITTKKTTALVVPPTSPSFLLAPPLRMAAAAVAGVDDMSPENKAYLAELQKRVERINALEPTIEELGDDELAAKTDEFKKRLANGEDINGPLLEEAFAVVREAAWRVLELRHYDVQILGGLILHEGRLAEMATGEGKTLVATLPSYLNGLLEGKSSYIVTVNDYLAKRDMEKMGQIHRY
;
A
#
# COMPACT_ATOMS: atom_id res chain seq x y z
N ARG A 1 10.77 -3.37 -41.53
CA ARG A 1 11.54 -2.62 -40.50
C ARG A 1 10.50 -1.96 -39.60
N HIS A 2 10.22 -2.60 -38.47
CA HIS A 2 9.18 -2.22 -37.52
C HIS A 2 9.69 -1.08 -36.64
N ASP A 3 9.03 0.07 -36.69
CA ASP A 3 9.04 1.04 -35.61
C ASP A 3 7.63 1.09 -35.05
N GLY A 4 7.44 0.35 -33.95
CA GLY A 4 6.17 0.11 -33.29
C GLY A 4 6.10 0.87 -31.98
N GLN A 5 6.08 2.21 -32.04
CA GLN A 5 5.46 2.99 -30.98
C GLN A 5 4.02 2.50 -30.80
N ARG A 6 3.72 1.77 -29.73
CA ARG A 6 2.35 1.61 -29.21
C ARG A 6 2.34 1.15 -27.75
N ARG A 7 2.21 2.18 -26.89
CA ARG A 7 1.31 2.28 -25.73
C ARG A 7 1.54 1.29 -24.59
N LEU A 8 2.24 1.77 -23.55
CA LEU A 8 1.81 1.49 -22.18
C LEU A 8 0.33 1.85 -22.09
N ILE A 9 -0.53 0.85 -21.91
CA ILE A 9 -1.92 1.08 -21.52
C ILE A 9 -1.90 1.37 -20.02
N THR A 10 -1.46 2.57 -19.65
CA THR A 10 -1.83 3.17 -18.37
C THR A 10 -3.32 3.52 -18.49
N THR A 11 -4.18 2.63 -17.99
CA THR A 11 -5.61 2.93 -17.90
C THR A 11 -5.78 4.22 -17.10
N LYS A 12 -6.38 5.21 -17.77
CA LYS A 12 -6.56 6.57 -17.28
C LYS A 12 -7.29 6.57 -15.93
N LYS A 13 -6.76 7.39 -15.01
CA LYS A 13 -7.31 7.87 -13.72
C LYS A 13 -6.88 7.04 -12.49
N THR A 14 -6.02 7.69 -11.70
CA THR A 14 -5.47 7.30 -10.40
C THR A 14 -4.32 6.27 -10.46
N THR A 15 -3.10 6.80 -10.59
CA THR A 15 -1.88 6.14 -10.14
C THR A 15 -1.63 6.64 -8.72
N ALA A 16 -1.85 5.81 -7.69
CA ALA A 16 -1.39 6.13 -6.36
C ALA A 16 0.10 5.77 -6.28
N LEU A 17 0.96 6.76 -6.51
CA LEU A 17 2.38 6.62 -6.19
C LEU A 17 2.56 7.07 -4.75
N VAL A 18 2.91 6.14 -3.86
CA VAL A 18 3.40 6.47 -2.53
C VAL A 18 4.91 6.67 -2.64
N VAL A 19 5.35 7.92 -2.53
CA VAL A 19 6.79 8.23 -2.56
C VAL A 19 7.33 8.11 -1.13
N PRO A 20 8.26 7.19 -0.84
CA PRO A 20 8.88 7.14 0.48
C PRO A 20 9.75 8.39 0.66
N PRO A 21 9.83 8.95 1.87
CA PRO A 21 10.54 10.19 2.14
C PRO A 21 12.04 10.06 1.88
N THR A 22 12.54 11.07 1.17
CA THR A 22 13.89 11.25 0.65
C THR A 22 14.95 11.30 1.75
N SER A 23 15.99 10.47 1.64
CA SER A 23 17.29 10.75 2.24
C SER A 23 18.11 11.67 1.30
N PRO A 24 19.00 12.55 1.82
CA PRO A 24 19.82 13.46 1.00
C PRO A 24 20.79 12.74 0.02
N SER A 25 20.93 11.42 0.13
CA SER A 25 21.88 10.61 -0.65
C SER A 25 21.36 10.19 -2.03
N PHE A 26 20.21 10.71 -2.48
CA PHE A 26 19.53 10.25 -3.70
C PHE A 26 20.18 10.67 -5.03
N LEU A 27 21.29 11.42 -5.02
CA LEU A 27 22.08 11.69 -6.24
C LEU A 27 22.79 10.43 -6.79
N LEU A 28 22.71 9.30 -6.10
CA LEU A 28 23.30 8.02 -6.50
C LEU A 28 22.35 6.82 -6.30
N ALA A 29 21.04 7.04 -6.23
CA ALA A 29 20.09 5.93 -6.26
C ALA A 29 20.11 5.27 -7.66
N PRO A 30 20.26 3.94 -7.77
CA PRO A 30 20.05 3.26 -9.03
C PRO A 30 18.64 3.59 -9.56
N PRO A 31 18.43 3.64 -10.89
CA PRO A 31 17.15 4.00 -11.48
C PRO A 31 16.03 3.17 -10.83
N LEU A 32 14.88 3.80 -10.58
CA LEU A 32 13.63 3.13 -10.17
C LEU A 32 13.60 1.75 -10.81
N ARG A 33 13.74 0.69 -10.00
CA ARG A 33 13.73 -0.68 -10.52
C ARG A 33 12.31 -0.91 -11.02
N MET A 34 12.14 -0.85 -12.34
CA MET A 34 10.87 -1.07 -13.02
C MET A 34 10.48 -2.54 -12.90
N ALA A 35 9.91 -2.90 -11.76
CA ALA A 35 9.16 -4.13 -11.58
C ALA A 35 7.68 -3.76 -11.58
N ALA A 36 7.05 -3.87 -12.74
CA ALA A 36 5.60 -3.85 -12.85
C ALA A 36 5.08 -5.24 -12.48
N ALA A 37 4.29 -5.33 -11.42
CA ALA A 37 3.63 -6.55 -11.00
C ALA A 37 2.13 -6.41 -11.18
N ALA A 38 1.55 -7.26 -12.02
CA ALA A 38 0.11 -7.33 -12.24
C ALA A 38 -0.56 -8.07 -11.08
N VAL A 39 -1.53 -7.42 -10.46
CA VAL A 39 -2.23 -7.91 -9.26
C VAL A 39 -3.46 -8.76 -9.64
N ALA A 40 -3.87 -8.74 -10.91
CA ALA A 40 -4.93 -9.61 -11.43
C ALA A 40 -4.77 -9.86 -12.94
N GLY A 41 -4.82 -11.13 -13.35
CA GLY A 41 -5.23 -11.60 -14.68
C GLY A 41 -4.54 -10.98 -15.90
N VAL A 42 -3.35 -11.47 -16.24
CA VAL A 42 -2.84 -11.46 -17.61
C VAL A 42 -2.15 -12.80 -17.85
N ASP A 43 -2.59 -13.55 -18.87
CA ASP A 43 -2.10 -14.91 -19.18
C ASP A 43 -0.59 -14.99 -19.50
N ASP A 44 0.08 -13.84 -19.63
CA ASP A 44 1.51 -13.68 -19.94
C ASP A 44 2.30 -13.03 -18.79
N MET A 45 2.31 -13.68 -17.62
CA MET A 45 3.10 -13.25 -16.47
C MET A 45 4.43 -14.03 -16.38
N SER A 46 5.54 -13.28 -16.27
CA SER A 46 6.88 -13.88 -16.18
C SER A 46 7.01 -14.81 -14.96
N PRO A 47 7.88 -15.84 -15.03
CA PRO A 47 8.13 -16.73 -13.88
C PRO A 47 8.58 -15.98 -12.63
N GLU A 48 9.38 -14.92 -12.78
CA GLU A 48 9.87 -14.10 -11.67
C GLU A 48 8.72 -13.37 -10.97
N ASN A 49 7.79 -12.79 -11.74
CA ASN A 49 6.60 -12.15 -11.18
C ASN A 49 5.68 -13.16 -10.50
N LYS A 50 5.51 -14.36 -11.07
CA LYS A 50 4.74 -15.44 -10.43
C LYS A 50 5.33 -15.85 -9.08
N ALA A 51 6.64 -16.05 -9.01
CA ALA A 51 7.33 -16.41 -7.77
C ALA A 51 7.24 -15.28 -6.73
N TYR A 52 7.44 -14.03 -7.16
CA TYR A 52 7.33 -12.86 -6.30
C TYR A 52 5.92 -12.71 -5.70
N LEU A 53 4.88 -12.83 -6.52
CA LEU A 53 3.49 -12.78 -6.04
C LEU A 53 3.16 -13.93 -5.09
N ALA A 54 3.70 -15.13 -5.33
CA ALA A 54 3.52 -16.27 -4.42
C ALA A 54 4.13 -16.01 -3.04
N GLU A 55 5.29 -15.33 -2.96
CA GLU A 55 5.86 -14.93 -1.67
C GLU A 55 5.02 -13.86 -0.97
N LEU A 56 4.50 -12.89 -1.71
CA LEU A 56 3.57 -11.89 -1.16
C LEU A 56 2.27 -12.52 -0.67
N GLN A 57 1.76 -13.54 -1.37
CA GLN A 57 0.54 -14.24 -0.97
C GLN A 57 0.68 -14.85 0.43
N LYS A 58 1.85 -15.39 0.77
CA LYS A 58 2.13 -15.87 2.14
C LYS A 58 2.07 -14.75 3.18
N ARG A 59 2.42 -13.51 2.82
CA ARG A 59 2.25 -12.35 3.71
C ARG A 59 0.78 -11.97 3.85
N VAL A 60 0.03 -12.00 2.76
CA VAL A 60 -1.43 -11.76 2.78
C VAL A 60 -2.13 -12.75 3.71
N GLU A 61 -1.74 -14.03 3.66
CA GLU A 61 -2.27 -15.05 4.57
C GLU A 61 -1.98 -14.73 6.05
N ARG A 62 -0.77 -14.26 6.37
CA ARG A 62 -0.43 -13.83 7.74
C ARG A 62 -1.22 -12.60 8.18
N ILE A 63 -1.43 -11.64 7.30
CA ILE A 63 -2.27 -10.46 7.56
C ILE A 63 -3.72 -10.90 7.83
N ASN A 64 -4.27 -11.79 7.00
CA ASN A 64 -5.60 -12.35 7.18
C ASN A 64 -5.75 -13.10 8.50
N ALA A 65 -4.69 -13.79 8.95
CA ALA A 65 -4.70 -14.51 10.23
C ALA A 65 -4.75 -13.58 11.46
N LEU A 66 -4.38 -12.30 11.33
CA LEU A 66 -4.48 -11.31 12.40
C LEU A 66 -5.89 -10.72 12.53
N GLU A 67 -6.73 -10.85 11.51
CA GLU A 67 -8.05 -10.23 11.44
C GLU A 67 -8.93 -10.52 12.67
N PRO A 68 -9.09 -11.77 13.16
CA PRO A 68 -9.92 -12.04 14.33
C PRO A 68 -9.43 -11.31 15.59
N THR A 69 -8.11 -11.22 15.77
CA THR A 69 -7.53 -10.55 16.94
C THR A 69 -7.62 -9.02 16.87
N ILE A 70 -7.65 -8.46 15.66
CA ILE A 70 -7.77 -7.02 15.44
C ILE A 70 -9.24 -6.59 15.49
N GLU A 71 -10.16 -7.43 15.02
CA GLU A 71 -11.61 -7.20 15.08
C GLU A 71 -12.10 -7.09 16.54
N GLU A 72 -11.52 -7.89 17.46
CA GLU A 72 -11.83 -7.86 18.89
C GLU A 72 -11.45 -6.56 19.60
N LEU A 73 -10.56 -5.74 19.01
CA LEU A 73 -10.10 -4.49 19.62
C LEU A 73 -11.23 -3.44 19.65
N GLY A 74 -11.38 -2.74 20.77
CA GLY A 74 -12.21 -1.54 20.84
C GLY A 74 -11.65 -0.39 20.00
N ASP A 75 -12.45 0.63 19.72
CA ASP A 75 -12.02 1.77 18.90
C ASP A 75 -10.78 2.47 19.49
N ASP A 76 -10.76 2.68 20.80
CA ASP A 76 -9.62 3.28 21.52
C ASP A 76 -8.37 2.39 21.46
N GLU A 77 -8.52 1.07 21.52
CA GLU A 77 -7.41 0.12 21.45
C GLU A 77 -6.83 0.05 20.04
N LEU A 78 -7.70 0.08 19.02
CA LEU A 78 -7.30 0.13 17.61
C LEU A 78 -6.56 1.43 17.31
N ALA A 79 -7.03 2.58 17.82
CA ALA A 79 -6.34 3.85 17.69
C ALA A 79 -4.97 3.84 18.41
N ALA A 80 -4.91 3.24 19.61
CA ALA A 80 -3.67 3.13 20.41
C ALA A 80 -2.56 2.31 19.71
N LYS A 81 -2.90 1.42 18.75
CA LYS A 81 -1.91 0.72 17.93
C LYS A 81 -0.98 1.66 17.19
N THR A 82 -1.44 2.84 16.79
CA THR A 82 -0.60 3.85 16.13
C THR A 82 0.59 4.24 17.01
N ASP A 83 0.35 4.52 18.30
CA ASP A 83 1.40 4.90 19.23
C ASP A 83 2.29 3.72 19.61
N GLU A 84 1.72 2.51 19.67
CA GLU A 84 2.48 1.27 19.84
C GLU A 84 3.49 1.09 18.69
N PHE A 85 3.04 1.20 17.43
CA PHE A 85 3.90 1.03 16.27
C PHE A 85 4.98 2.10 16.18
N LYS A 86 4.66 3.37 16.46
CA LYS A 86 5.67 4.45 16.50
C LYS A 86 6.77 4.15 17.52
N LYS A 87 6.41 3.69 18.73
CA LYS A 87 7.38 3.30 19.76
C LYS A 87 8.24 2.12 19.32
N ARG A 88 7.62 1.09 18.74
CA ARG A 88 8.31 -0.09 18.21
C ARG A 88 9.32 0.26 17.12
N LEU A 89 8.92 1.12 16.18
CA LEU A 89 9.81 1.64 15.13
C LEU A 89 10.95 2.50 15.71
N ALA A 90 10.66 3.36 16.69
CA ALA A 90 11.69 4.15 17.38
C ALA A 90 12.70 3.26 18.13
N ASN A 91 12.26 2.11 18.61
CA ASN A 91 13.10 1.08 19.24
C ASN A 91 13.87 0.22 18.22
N GLY A 92 13.74 0.48 16.92
CA GLY A 92 14.50 -0.18 15.86
C GLY A 92 13.86 -1.44 15.28
N GLU A 93 12.56 -1.68 15.51
CA GLU A 93 11.86 -2.76 14.83
C GLU A 93 11.84 -2.54 13.30
N ASP A 94 12.04 -3.62 12.53
CA ASP A 94 12.05 -3.55 11.06
C ASP A 94 10.65 -3.28 10.52
N ILE A 95 10.49 -2.14 9.85
CA ILE A 95 9.24 -1.75 9.18
C ILE A 95 8.79 -2.75 8.10
N ASN A 96 9.69 -3.57 7.55
CA ASN A 96 9.33 -4.57 6.55
C ASN A 96 8.97 -5.93 7.16
N GLY A 97 9.18 -6.09 8.46
CA GLY A 97 8.96 -7.33 9.22
C GLY A 97 7.50 -7.53 9.65
N PRO A 98 7.27 -8.19 10.81
CA PRO A 98 5.93 -8.46 11.33
C PRO A 98 5.09 -7.21 11.59
N LEU A 99 5.72 -6.08 11.95
CA LEU A 99 5.03 -4.80 12.17
C LEU A 99 4.23 -4.36 10.94
N LEU A 100 4.74 -4.60 9.73
CA LEU A 100 4.01 -4.30 8.49
C LEU A 100 2.66 -5.03 8.45
N GLU A 101 2.68 -6.31 8.80
CA GLU A 101 1.53 -7.20 8.66
C GLU A 101 0.44 -6.81 9.65
N GLU A 102 0.84 -6.48 10.88
CA GLU A 102 -0.05 -5.94 11.91
C GLU A 102 -0.60 -4.57 11.54
N ALA A 103 0.25 -3.65 11.05
CA ALA A 103 -0.18 -2.33 10.61
C ALA A 103 -1.19 -2.40 9.46
N PHE A 104 -1.00 -3.32 8.51
CA PHE A 104 -1.94 -3.53 7.41
C PHE A 104 -3.27 -4.11 7.88
N ALA A 105 -3.25 -5.02 8.87
CA ALA A 105 -4.47 -5.53 9.49
C ALA A 105 -5.24 -4.42 10.23
N VAL A 106 -4.54 -3.56 10.98
CA VAL A 106 -5.14 -2.39 11.65
C VAL A 106 -5.79 -1.42 10.66
N VAL A 107 -5.10 -1.10 9.55
CA VAL A 107 -5.67 -0.23 8.51
C VAL A 107 -6.88 -0.86 7.83
N ARG A 108 -6.89 -2.18 7.62
CA ARG A 108 -8.05 -2.89 7.07
C ARG A 108 -9.25 -2.75 8.02
N GLU A 109 -9.05 -2.97 9.31
CA GLU A 109 -10.12 -2.86 10.29
C GLU A 109 -10.65 -1.43 10.40
N ALA A 110 -9.77 -0.43 10.44
CA ALA A 110 -10.17 0.98 10.42
C ALA A 110 -10.96 1.32 9.15
N ALA A 111 -10.57 0.80 7.98
CA ALA A 111 -11.31 0.99 6.73
C ALA A 111 -12.71 0.36 6.76
N TRP A 112 -12.85 -0.80 7.41
CA TRP A 112 -14.14 -1.44 7.63
C TRP A 112 -15.03 -0.59 8.56
N ARG A 113 -14.53 -0.18 9.73
CA ARG A 113 -15.32 0.62 10.69
C ARG A 113 -15.76 1.98 10.15
N VAL A 114 -14.88 2.64 9.39
CA VAL A 114 -15.09 4.02 8.96
C VAL A 114 -15.83 4.14 7.64
N LEU A 115 -15.54 3.22 6.70
CA LEU A 115 -16.06 3.31 5.34
C LEU A 115 -16.89 2.10 4.92
N GLU A 116 -16.99 1.06 5.76
CA GLU A 116 -17.58 -0.23 5.41
C GLU A 116 -16.89 -0.87 4.19
N LEU A 117 -15.59 -0.60 4.04
CA LEU A 117 -14.77 -1.12 2.95
C LEU A 117 -13.65 -1.99 3.49
N ARG A 118 -13.89 -3.30 3.53
CA ARG A 118 -12.87 -4.30 3.87
C ARG A 118 -11.93 -4.52 2.67
N HIS A 119 -10.63 -4.37 2.86
CA HIS A 119 -9.66 -4.65 1.80
C HIS A 119 -9.71 -6.12 1.35
N TYR A 120 -9.79 -6.34 0.04
CA TYR A 120 -9.60 -7.66 -0.56
C TYR A 120 -8.13 -8.08 -0.54
N ASP A 121 -7.86 -9.38 -0.68
CA ASP A 121 -6.49 -9.94 -0.69
C ASP A 121 -5.63 -9.32 -1.79
N VAL A 122 -6.20 -9.13 -2.99
CA VAL A 122 -5.54 -8.43 -4.10
C VAL A 122 -5.17 -6.98 -3.75
N GLN A 123 -5.96 -6.32 -2.91
CA GLN A 123 -5.69 -4.95 -2.48
C GLN A 123 -4.56 -4.89 -1.45
N ILE A 124 -4.53 -5.82 -0.49
CA ILE A 124 -3.40 -5.98 0.43
C ILE A 124 -2.12 -6.26 -0.35
N LEU A 125 -2.18 -7.16 -1.32
CA LEU A 125 -1.05 -7.50 -2.18
C LEU A 125 -0.55 -6.27 -2.96
N GLY A 126 -1.47 -5.46 -3.51
CA GLY A 126 -1.12 -4.18 -4.13
C GLY A 126 -0.44 -3.22 -3.15
N GLY A 127 -0.90 -3.15 -1.91
CA GLY A 127 -0.29 -2.34 -0.85
C GLY A 127 1.13 -2.77 -0.50
N LEU A 128 1.39 -4.08 -0.44
CA LEU A 128 2.72 -4.65 -0.22
C LEU A 128 3.68 -4.25 -1.35
N ILE A 129 3.24 -4.37 -2.61
CA ILE A 129 4.04 -3.98 -3.77
C ILE A 129 4.38 -2.48 -3.73
N LEU A 130 3.41 -1.63 -3.41
CA LEU A 130 3.63 -0.19 -3.31
C LEU A 130 4.60 0.16 -2.16
N HIS A 131 4.49 -0.52 -1.02
CA HIS A 131 5.41 -0.34 0.11
C HIS A 131 6.86 -0.68 -0.27
N GLU A 132 7.07 -1.72 -1.08
CA GLU A 132 8.40 -2.08 -1.60
C GLU A 132 8.95 -1.09 -2.66
N GLY A 133 8.21 -0.03 -2.99
CA GLY A 133 8.61 0.94 -4.01
C GLY A 133 8.48 0.41 -5.45
N ARG A 134 7.64 -0.60 -5.66
CA ARG A 134 7.35 -1.20 -6.97
C ARG A 134 6.01 -0.72 -7.53
N LEU A 135 5.79 -0.93 -8.82
CA LEU A 135 4.53 -0.56 -9.46
C LEU A 135 3.53 -1.71 -9.34
N ALA A 136 2.44 -1.47 -8.62
CA ALA A 136 1.28 -2.35 -8.58
C ALA A 136 0.34 -2.03 -9.75
N GLU A 137 0.25 -2.94 -10.72
CA GLU A 137 -0.73 -2.83 -11.80
C GLU A 137 -2.04 -3.50 -11.38
N MET A 138 -3.08 -2.70 -11.24
CA MET A 138 -4.44 -3.14 -10.90
C MET A 138 -5.41 -2.62 -11.95
N ALA A 139 -6.47 -3.38 -12.25
CA ALA A 139 -7.51 -2.93 -13.15
C ALA A 139 -8.28 -1.73 -12.57
N THR A 140 -9.02 -1.02 -13.44
CA THR A 140 -9.88 0.08 -12.97
C THR A 140 -11.06 -0.52 -12.21
N GLY A 141 -11.37 0.04 -11.04
CA GLY A 141 -12.43 -0.47 -10.16
C GLY A 141 -11.92 -1.35 -9.01
N GLU A 142 -10.67 -1.84 -9.07
CA GLU A 142 -10.05 -2.67 -8.02
C GLU A 142 -9.73 -1.92 -6.71
N GLY A 143 -10.16 -0.67 -6.57
CA GLY A 143 -9.98 0.09 -5.32
C GLY A 143 -8.58 0.63 -5.06
N LYS A 144 -7.83 1.04 -6.11
CA LYS A 144 -6.48 1.66 -6.00
C LYS A 144 -6.37 2.76 -4.93
N THR A 145 -7.43 3.56 -4.77
CA THR A 145 -7.48 4.62 -3.76
C THR A 145 -7.49 4.06 -2.32
N LEU A 146 -8.21 2.96 -2.07
CA LEU A 146 -8.23 2.28 -0.78
C LEU A 146 -6.92 1.52 -0.51
N VAL A 147 -6.30 0.96 -1.56
CA VAL A 147 -4.98 0.30 -1.46
C VAL A 147 -3.91 1.26 -0.94
N ALA A 148 -3.95 2.52 -1.37
CA ALA A 148 -2.95 3.52 -1.01
C ALA A 148 -2.88 3.81 0.49
N THR A 149 -3.96 3.56 1.25
CA THR A 149 -4.00 3.84 2.70
C THR A 149 -3.07 2.92 3.49
N LEU A 150 -2.84 1.70 3.02
CA LEU A 150 -1.99 0.70 3.68
C LEU A 150 -0.53 1.18 3.76
N PRO A 151 0.19 1.39 2.64
CA PRO A 151 1.56 1.88 2.68
C PRO A 151 1.65 3.33 3.13
N SER A 152 0.65 4.19 2.89
CA SER A 152 0.72 5.59 3.33
C SER A 152 0.69 5.71 4.85
N TYR A 153 -0.15 4.91 5.52
CA TYR A 153 -0.18 4.80 6.97
C TYR A 153 1.16 4.30 7.51
N LEU A 154 1.60 3.10 7.09
CA LEU A 154 2.80 2.46 7.60
C LEU A 154 4.05 3.36 7.44
N ASN A 155 4.27 3.91 6.25
CA ASN A 155 5.43 4.77 6.00
C ASN A 155 5.32 6.13 6.71
N GLY A 156 4.11 6.58 7.01
CA GLY A 156 3.85 7.78 7.81
C GLY A 156 4.13 7.62 9.30
N LEU A 157 4.29 6.39 9.79
CA LEU A 157 4.67 6.13 11.20
C LEU A 157 6.14 6.41 11.49
N LEU A 158 7.00 6.45 10.47
CA LEU A 158 8.42 6.71 10.65
C LEU A 158 8.65 8.17 11.08
N GLU A 159 9.53 8.38 12.04
CA GLU A 159 9.84 9.72 12.55
C GLU A 159 10.48 10.61 11.47
N GLY A 160 10.04 11.86 11.39
CA GLY A 160 10.52 12.85 10.41
C GLY A 160 10.18 12.53 8.95
N LYS A 161 9.27 11.57 8.73
CA LYS A 161 8.93 11.02 7.43
C LYS A 161 7.44 11.26 7.13
N SER A 162 7.11 11.41 5.85
CA SER A 162 5.73 11.66 5.40
C SER A 162 5.45 10.92 4.10
N SER A 163 4.20 10.51 3.93
CA SER A 163 3.71 9.82 2.73
C SER A 163 2.98 10.80 1.82
N TYR A 164 3.33 10.81 0.54
CA TYR A 164 2.64 11.62 -0.47
C TYR A 164 1.86 10.72 -1.41
N ILE A 165 0.56 11.01 -1.59
CA ILE A 165 -0.29 10.37 -2.59
C ILE A 165 -0.53 11.38 -3.71
N VAL A 166 0.02 11.11 -4.90
CA VAL A 166 -0.08 12.02 -6.05
C VAL A 166 -1.15 11.50 -7.01
N THR A 167 -1.95 12.41 -7.57
CA THR A 167 -2.95 12.08 -8.60
C THR A 167 -2.97 13.15 -9.69
N VAL A 168 -3.72 12.89 -10.76
CA VAL A 168 -3.65 13.66 -12.01
C VAL A 168 -4.33 15.03 -11.94
N ASN A 169 -5.14 15.31 -10.92
CA ASN A 169 -5.79 16.60 -10.73
C ASN A 169 -6.28 16.82 -9.28
N ASP A 170 -6.54 18.08 -8.96
CA ASP A 170 -6.95 18.54 -7.62
C ASP A 170 -8.30 17.98 -7.17
N TYR A 171 -9.23 17.76 -8.12
CA TYR A 171 -10.54 17.19 -7.79
C TYR A 171 -10.40 15.76 -7.20
N LEU A 172 -9.62 14.90 -7.86
CA LEU A 172 -9.35 13.55 -7.38
C LEU A 172 -8.56 13.59 -6.07
N ALA A 173 -7.61 14.52 -5.93
CA ALA A 173 -6.83 14.67 -4.71
C ALA A 173 -7.73 15.02 -3.52
N LYS A 174 -8.61 16.02 -3.69
CA LYS A 174 -9.54 16.46 -2.65
C LYS A 174 -10.55 15.36 -2.30
N ARG A 175 -11.15 14.71 -3.29
CA ARG A 175 -12.11 13.61 -3.08
C ARG A 175 -11.45 12.45 -2.31
N ASP A 176 -10.26 12.04 -2.72
CA ASP A 176 -9.56 10.90 -2.12
C ASP A 176 -9.10 11.25 -0.70
N MET A 177 -8.63 12.48 -0.47
CA MET A 177 -8.31 13.00 0.87
C MET A 177 -9.55 13.05 1.78
N GLU A 178 -10.69 13.54 1.30
CA GLU A 178 -11.93 13.60 2.09
C GLU A 178 -12.38 12.20 2.49
N LYS A 179 -12.38 11.26 1.54
CA LYS A 179 -12.86 9.89 1.79
C LYS A 179 -11.86 9.05 2.58
N MET A 180 -10.63 8.88 2.08
CA MET A 180 -9.61 8.02 2.69
C MET A 180 -8.98 8.65 3.93
N GLY A 181 -8.97 9.98 4.01
CA GLY A 181 -8.47 10.69 5.19
C GLY A 181 -9.29 10.42 6.45
N GLN A 182 -10.53 9.90 6.32
CA GLN A 182 -11.27 9.43 7.49
C GLN A 182 -10.58 8.24 8.16
N ILE A 183 -9.99 7.31 7.38
CA ILE A 183 -9.22 6.19 7.92
C ILE A 183 -7.97 6.68 8.65
N HIS A 184 -7.28 7.70 8.11
CA HIS A 184 -6.08 8.25 8.73
C HIS A 184 -6.34 9.12 9.97
N ARG A 185 -7.58 9.59 10.16
CA ARG A 185 -7.98 10.43 11.31
C ARG A 185 -8.68 9.64 12.42
N TYR A 186 -9.17 8.45 12.09
CA TYR A 186 -9.70 7.48 13.05
C TYR A 186 -8.58 7.02 13.96
#